data_AF-A0A1H7LBF4-F1
#
_entry.id   AF-A0A1H7LBF4-F1
#
_cell.length_a   1.000
_cell.length_b   1.000
_cell.length_c   1.000
_cell.angle_alpha   90.00
_cell.angle_beta   90.00
_cell.angle_gamma   90.00
#
_symmetry.space_group_name_H-M   'P 1'
#
loop_
_entity.id
_entity.type
_entity.pdbx_description
1 polymer ?
#
loop_
_entity_poly.entity_id
_entity_poly.type
_entity_poly.pdbx_seq_one_letter_code
_entity_poly.pdbx_strand_id
1 'polypeptide(L)'
;MKTLPALAIAAALASLAPAFAQAPKPATASAAVQKEFGDFIGRFRAALKANDAAAVADMTKLPYMGDASIADAAQFRAKVWLRDFSTKNRTCLQRTKPVYDRDGANNEIYAIACGGSIFTFTRTSAGFQLTDVDIAD
;
A
#
# COMPACT_ATOMS: atom_id res chain seq x y z
N MET A 1 -64.67 -27.24 20.66
CA MET A 1 -64.04 -28.53 21.01
C MET A 1 -63.50 -29.15 19.73
N LYS A 2 -62.18 -29.48 19.70
CA LYS A 2 -61.49 -30.58 18.97
C LYS A 2 -61.99 -30.93 17.54
N THR A 3 -61.20 -30.92 16.45
CA THR A 3 -59.83 -31.45 16.22
C THR A 3 -59.21 -30.89 14.91
N LEU A 4 -57.88 -30.84 14.85
CA LEU A 4 -57.01 -30.46 13.71
C LEU A 4 -57.05 -31.47 12.54
N PRO A 5 -56.63 -31.06 11.33
CA PRO A 5 -55.84 -31.93 10.47
C PRO A 5 -54.40 -31.42 10.35
N ALA A 6 -53.46 -32.34 10.53
CA ALA A 6 -52.03 -32.15 10.38
C ALA A 6 -51.66 -31.82 8.92
N LEU A 7 -51.12 -30.63 8.68
CA LEU A 7 -50.42 -30.31 7.45
C LEU A 7 -48.98 -30.82 7.58
N ALA A 8 -48.67 -31.86 6.81
CA ALA A 8 -47.32 -32.34 6.59
C ALA A 8 -46.49 -31.21 5.93
N ILE A 9 -45.58 -30.61 6.68
CA ILE A 9 -44.58 -29.68 6.14
C ILE A 9 -43.48 -30.55 5.53
N ALA A 10 -43.53 -30.74 4.22
CA ALA A 10 -42.41 -31.28 3.48
C ALA A 10 -41.23 -30.30 3.60
N ALA A 11 -40.18 -30.70 4.31
CA ALA A 11 -38.94 -29.96 4.38
C ALA A 11 -38.24 -30.01 3.01
N ALA A 12 -38.46 -29.00 2.18
CA ALA A 12 -37.61 -28.73 1.04
C ALA A 12 -36.27 -28.21 1.58
N LEU A 13 -35.32 -29.12 1.79
CA LEU A 13 -33.91 -28.80 1.98
C LEU A 13 -33.37 -28.20 0.68
N ALA A 14 -33.60 -26.90 0.49
CA ALA A 14 -32.91 -26.13 -0.53
C ALA A 14 -31.41 -26.18 -0.19
N SER A 15 -30.66 -26.86 -1.05
CA SER A 15 -29.22 -26.96 -1.05
C SER A 15 -28.60 -25.56 -1.04
N LEU A 16 -28.15 -25.12 0.14
CA LEU A 16 -27.20 -24.03 0.30
C LEU A 16 -25.88 -24.51 -0.31
N ALA A 17 -25.73 -24.38 -1.62
CA ALA A 17 -24.41 -24.40 -2.23
C ALA A 17 -23.64 -23.22 -1.62
N PRO A 18 -22.47 -23.43 -0.99
CA PRO A 18 -21.65 -22.32 -0.56
C PRO A 18 -21.34 -21.48 -1.79
N ALA A 19 -21.86 -20.25 -1.82
CA ALA A 19 -21.38 -19.25 -2.75
C ALA A 19 -19.89 -19.06 -2.43
N PHE A 20 -19.02 -19.70 -3.21
CA PHE A 20 -17.61 -19.41 -3.21
C PHE A 20 -17.49 -17.95 -3.66
N ALA A 21 -17.42 -17.05 -2.69
CA ALA A 21 -17.12 -15.65 -2.94
C ALA A 21 -15.80 -15.62 -3.70
N GLN A 22 -15.87 -15.32 -5.00
CA GLN A 22 -14.68 -15.13 -5.81
C GLN A 22 -13.90 -13.98 -5.16
N ALA A 23 -12.67 -14.26 -4.74
CA ALA A 23 -11.81 -13.22 -4.18
C ALA A 23 -11.77 -12.04 -5.18
N PRO A 24 -12.00 -10.80 -4.72
CA PRO A 24 -11.98 -9.64 -5.60
C PRO A 24 -10.71 -9.62 -6.42
N LYS A 25 -10.85 -9.37 -7.73
CA LYS A 25 -9.70 -9.24 -8.62
C LYS A 25 -8.82 -8.09 -8.09
N PRO A 26 -7.49 -8.26 -8.01
CA PRO A 26 -6.60 -7.19 -7.58
C PRO A 26 -6.82 -5.93 -8.41
N ALA A 27 -6.85 -4.78 -7.74
CA ALA A 27 -6.95 -3.49 -8.41
C ALA A 27 -5.80 -3.36 -9.43
N THR A 28 -6.06 -2.66 -10.54
CA THR A 28 -5.04 -2.38 -11.55
C THR A 28 -5.09 -0.91 -11.92
N ALA A 29 -3.96 -0.23 -11.85
CA ALA A 29 -3.87 1.18 -12.18
C ALA A 29 -4.06 1.39 -13.69
N SER A 30 -4.50 2.59 -14.08
CA SER A 30 -4.50 2.97 -15.51
C SER A 30 -3.07 2.96 -16.08
N ALA A 31 -2.93 2.79 -17.40
CA ALA A 31 -1.61 2.78 -18.05
C ALA A 31 -0.81 4.08 -17.79
N ALA A 32 -1.50 5.22 -17.73
CA ALA A 32 -0.87 6.51 -17.40
C ALA A 32 -0.29 6.51 -15.98
N VAL A 33 -1.05 6.01 -15.00
CA VAL A 33 -0.60 5.90 -13.61
C VAL A 33 0.56 4.92 -13.47
N GLN A 34 0.50 3.77 -14.16
CA GLN A 34 1.61 2.81 -14.18
C GLN A 34 2.90 3.43 -14.74
N LYS A 35 2.79 4.22 -15.81
CA LYS A 35 3.94 4.92 -16.39
C LYS A 35 4.53 5.95 -15.40
N GLU A 36 3.67 6.79 -14.83
CA GLU A 36 4.10 7.82 -13.86
C GLU A 36 4.79 7.19 -12.65
N PHE A 37 4.21 6.12 -12.11
CA PHE A 37 4.81 5.38 -11.01
C PHE A 37 6.12 4.70 -11.42
N GLY A 38 6.19 4.14 -12.63
CA GLY A 38 7.40 3.53 -13.20
C GLY A 38 8.58 4.51 -13.26
N ASP A 39 8.32 5.74 -13.71
CA ASP A 39 9.31 6.81 -13.77
C ASP A 39 9.75 7.22 -12.35
N PHE A 40 8.81 7.35 -11.41
CA PHE A 40 9.09 7.63 -10.00
C PHE A 40 9.93 6.55 -9.32
N ILE A 41 9.48 5.28 -9.36
CA ILE A 41 10.13 4.18 -8.65
C ILE A 41 11.52 3.89 -9.23
N GLY A 42 11.75 4.17 -10.51
CA GLY A 42 13.07 4.13 -11.14
C GLY A 42 14.05 5.07 -10.45
N ARG A 43 13.68 6.35 -10.25
CA ARG A 43 14.50 7.35 -9.55
C ARG A 43 14.69 6.99 -8.08
N PHE A 44 13.61 6.57 -7.41
CA PHE A 44 13.67 6.15 -6.01
C PHE A 44 14.68 5.01 -5.81
N ARG A 45 14.61 3.96 -6.63
CA ARG A 45 15.55 2.83 -6.57
C ARG A 45 16.99 3.24 -6.90
N ALA A 46 17.19 4.19 -7.82
CA ALA A 46 18.51 4.73 -8.10
C ALA A 46 19.11 5.43 -6.86
N ALA A 47 18.32 6.27 -6.16
CA ALA A 47 18.74 6.91 -4.91
C ALA A 47 19.07 5.88 -3.82
N LEU A 48 18.24 4.84 -3.65
CA LEU A 48 18.53 3.75 -2.70
C LEU A 48 19.85 3.03 -3.00
N LYS A 49 20.10 2.74 -4.29
CA LYS A 49 21.34 2.09 -4.75
C LYS A 49 22.56 2.97 -4.49
N ALA A 50 22.43 4.28 -4.67
CA ALA A 50 23.48 5.26 -4.39
C ALA A 50 23.66 5.55 -2.88
N ASN A 51 22.83 4.98 -2.01
CA ASN A 51 22.77 5.34 -0.59
C ASN A 51 22.52 6.85 -0.37
N ASP A 52 21.73 7.46 -1.26
CA ASP A 52 21.48 8.89 -1.28
C ASP A 52 20.23 9.24 -0.47
N ALA A 53 20.46 9.55 0.81
CA ALA A 53 19.41 9.93 1.74
C ALA A 53 18.76 11.28 1.38
N ALA A 54 19.48 12.17 0.69
CA ALA A 54 18.95 13.48 0.30
C ALA A 54 17.96 13.32 -0.85
N ALA A 55 18.32 12.56 -1.89
CA ALA A 55 17.41 12.27 -2.99
C ALA A 55 16.15 11.53 -2.52
N VAL A 56 16.26 10.60 -1.56
CA VAL A 56 15.08 9.95 -0.97
C VAL A 56 14.20 10.95 -0.20
N ALA A 57 14.80 11.89 0.55
CA ALA A 57 14.06 12.94 1.24
C ALA A 57 13.31 13.86 0.25
N ASP A 58 13.92 14.20 -0.89
CA ASP A 58 13.29 15.02 -1.93
C ASP A 58 12.10 14.30 -2.62
N MET A 59 12.08 12.97 -2.59
CA MET A 59 10.99 12.12 -3.10
C MET A 59 9.96 11.77 -2.02
N THR A 60 10.03 12.40 -0.85
CA THR A 60 9.14 12.15 0.29
C THR A 60 8.17 13.32 0.47
N LYS A 61 6.93 13.03 0.85
CA LYS A 61 5.99 14.06 1.26
C LYS A 61 6.37 14.57 2.65
N LEU A 62 6.61 15.88 2.75
CA LEU A 62 6.94 16.56 4.00
C LEU A 62 5.82 17.55 4.39
N PRO A 63 5.53 17.77 5.68
CA PRO A 63 6.05 17.04 6.84
C PRO A 63 5.74 15.54 6.79
N TYR A 64 6.72 14.71 7.16
CA TYR A 64 6.61 13.26 6.98
C TYR A 64 5.51 12.69 7.88
N MET A 65 4.55 11.97 7.29
CA MET A 65 3.39 11.40 7.99
C MET A 65 2.58 12.44 8.82
N GLY A 66 2.70 13.73 8.49
CA GLY A 66 2.08 14.81 9.28
C GLY A 66 2.78 15.12 10.61
N ASP A 67 3.91 14.49 10.93
CA ASP A 67 4.70 14.81 12.13
C ASP A 67 5.49 16.11 11.91
N ALA A 68 5.11 17.15 12.65
CA ALA A 68 5.80 18.45 12.62
C ALA A 68 7.27 18.37 13.09
N SER A 69 7.67 17.31 13.79
CA SER A 69 9.06 17.06 14.16
C SER A 69 9.93 16.58 12.98
N ILE A 70 9.30 16.24 11.85
CA ILE A 70 9.90 15.80 10.59
C ILE A 70 9.35 16.69 9.46
N ALA A 71 9.45 18.00 9.64
CA ALA A 71 8.97 19.03 8.74
C ALA A 71 9.80 19.18 7.46
N ASP A 72 11.09 18.82 7.49
CA ASP A 72 12.00 19.05 6.38
C ASP A 72 12.91 17.85 6.04
N ALA A 73 13.64 17.99 4.93
CA ALA A 73 14.55 16.96 4.43
C ALA A 73 15.73 16.67 5.38
N ALA A 74 16.16 17.63 6.21
CA ALA A 74 17.21 17.39 7.19
C ALA A 74 16.71 16.52 8.34
N GLN A 75 15.51 16.80 8.83
CA GLN A 75 14.86 16.03 9.88
C GLN A 75 14.49 14.63 9.39
N PHE A 76 14.02 14.49 8.15
CA PHE A 76 13.80 13.18 7.53
C PHE A 76 15.08 12.34 7.51
N ARG A 77 16.20 12.91 7.04
CA ARG A 77 17.50 12.20 7.01
C ARG A 77 18.00 11.83 8.40
N ALA A 78 17.78 12.70 9.39
CA ALA A 78 18.23 12.45 10.76
C ALA A 78 17.40 11.37 11.48
N LYS A 79 16.09 11.30 11.21
CA LYS A 79 15.15 10.47 12.00
C LYS A 79 14.62 9.25 11.24
N VAL A 80 14.21 9.43 9.98
CA VAL A 80 13.51 8.41 9.20
C VAL A 80 14.48 7.53 8.44
N TRP A 81 15.48 8.13 7.79
CA TRP A 81 16.46 7.38 7.00
C TRP A 81 17.17 6.29 7.82
N LEU A 82 17.64 6.63 9.01
CA LEU A 82 18.33 5.69 9.89
C LEU A 82 17.42 4.58 10.42
N ARG A 83 16.13 4.90 10.65
CA ARG A 83 15.13 3.98 11.18
C ARG A 83 14.65 2.97 10.13
N ASP A 84 14.23 3.48 8.97
CA ASP A 84 13.46 2.69 8.00
C ASP A 84 14.32 2.18 6.83
N PHE A 85 15.39 2.89 6.48
CA PHE A 85 16.22 2.61 5.30
C PHE A 85 17.51 1.87 5.65
N SER A 86 17.39 0.83 6.48
CA SER A 86 18.46 -0.13 6.72
C SER A 86 19.00 -0.72 5.41
N THR A 87 20.22 -1.23 5.39
CA THR A 87 20.81 -1.89 4.20
C THR A 87 19.90 -3.02 3.67
N LYS A 88 19.23 -3.76 4.56
CA LYS A 88 18.25 -4.79 4.21
C LYS A 88 17.05 -4.20 3.46
N ASN A 89 16.45 -3.13 3.99
CA ASN A 89 15.28 -2.50 3.38
C ASN A 89 15.63 -1.82 2.05
N ARG A 90 16.76 -1.11 1.97
CA ARG A 90 17.23 -0.51 0.71
C ARG A 90 17.47 -1.55 -0.37
N THR A 91 18.03 -2.71 -0.02
CA THR A 91 18.26 -3.81 -0.98
C THR A 91 16.95 -4.45 -1.43
N CYS A 92 16.00 -4.64 -0.50
CA CYS A 92 14.68 -5.18 -0.79
C CYS A 92 13.87 -4.25 -1.73
N LEU A 93 13.77 -2.96 -1.39
CA LEU A 93 13.03 -1.95 -2.17
C LEU A 93 13.52 -1.80 -3.62
N GLN A 94 14.80 -2.05 -3.86
CA GLN A 94 15.37 -2.06 -5.21
C GLN A 94 14.80 -3.16 -6.12
N ARG A 95 14.25 -4.23 -5.55
CA ARG A 95 13.91 -5.46 -6.29
C ARG A 95 12.44 -5.85 -6.18
N THR A 96 11.80 -5.56 -5.06
CA THR A 96 10.44 -6.01 -4.78
C THR A 96 9.43 -5.32 -5.68
N LYS A 97 8.51 -6.10 -6.24
CA LYS A 97 7.43 -5.59 -7.09
C LYS A 97 6.43 -4.80 -6.22
N PRO A 98 6.06 -3.57 -6.63
CA PRO A 98 5.02 -2.80 -5.96
C PRO A 98 3.62 -3.40 -6.19
N VAL A 99 2.78 -3.33 -5.18
CA VAL A 99 1.34 -3.68 -5.26
C VAL A 99 0.56 -2.38 -5.40
N TYR A 100 -0.34 -2.33 -6.37
CA TYR A 100 -1.21 -1.17 -6.59
C TYR A 100 -2.52 -1.32 -5.82
N ASP A 101 -3.02 -0.20 -5.30
CA ASP A 101 -4.37 -0.09 -4.76
C ASP A 101 -4.86 1.37 -4.83
N ARG A 102 -6.06 1.63 -4.29
CA ARG A 102 -6.53 2.97 -3.95
C ARG A 102 -6.87 3.08 -2.47
N ASP A 103 -6.45 4.18 -1.85
CA ASP A 103 -6.78 4.44 -0.46
C ASP A 103 -8.27 4.82 -0.28
N GLY A 104 -8.71 5.00 0.98
CA GLY A 104 -10.09 5.40 1.30
C GLY A 104 -10.51 6.78 0.75
N ALA A 105 -9.56 7.59 0.32
CA ALA A 105 -9.78 8.86 -0.37
C ALA A 105 -9.67 8.73 -1.91
N ASN A 106 -9.57 7.50 -2.43
CA ASN A 106 -9.46 7.17 -3.84
C ASN A 106 -8.19 7.71 -4.52
N ASN A 107 -7.12 7.95 -3.75
CA ASN A 107 -5.80 8.26 -4.31
C ASN A 107 -5.14 7.01 -4.88
N GLU A 108 -4.36 7.17 -5.93
CA GLU A 108 -3.55 6.09 -6.50
C GLU A 108 -2.39 5.78 -5.53
N ILE A 109 -2.31 4.54 -5.03
CA ILE A 109 -1.23 4.12 -4.14
C ILE A 109 -0.49 2.91 -4.69
N TYR A 110 0.80 2.86 -4.40
CA TYR A 110 1.62 1.66 -4.54
C TYR A 110 2.30 1.36 -3.21
N ALA A 111 2.31 0.09 -2.80
CA ALA A 111 2.95 -0.37 -1.59
C ALA A 111 4.05 -1.39 -1.89
N ILE A 112 5.14 -1.35 -1.12
CA ILE A 112 6.20 -2.37 -1.15
C ILE A 112 6.47 -2.85 0.28
N ALA A 113 6.23 -4.14 0.53
CA ALA A 113 6.59 -4.77 1.79
C ALA A 113 8.07 -5.21 1.79
N CYS A 114 8.84 -4.72 2.76
CA CYS A 114 10.27 -4.99 2.92
C CYS A 114 10.68 -5.04 4.39
N GLY A 115 11.26 -6.16 4.81
CA GLY A 115 11.90 -6.28 6.12
C GLY A 115 10.96 -6.11 7.32
N GLY A 116 9.66 -6.41 7.16
CA GLY A 116 8.66 -6.19 8.20
C GLY A 116 8.05 -4.78 8.17
N SER A 117 8.34 -3.99 7.14
CA SER A 117 7.74 -2.66 6.93
C SER A 117 7.01 -2.60 5.60
N ILE A 118 6.00 -1.75 5.49
CA ILE A 118 5.26 -1.45 4.25
C ILE A 118 5.57 -0.01 3.86
N PHE A 119 6.25 0.17 2.73
CA PHE A 119 6.56 1.49 2.19
C PHE A 119 5.46 1.89 1.21
N THR A 120 4.71 2.94 1.55
CA THR A 120 3.56 3.41 0.78
C THR A 120 3.91 4.66 -0.01
N PHE A 121 3.64 4.60 -1.31
CA PHE A 121 3.84 5.68 -2.26
C PHE A 121 2.49 6.15 -2.77
N THR A 122 2.15 7.41 -2.52
CA THR A 122 0.84 7.97 -2.90
C THR A 122 1.04 9.00 -4.00
N ARG A 123 0.15 9.00 -4.99
CA ARG A 123 0.11 10.06 -6.00
C ARG A 123 -0.46 11.33 -5.40
N THR A 124 0.32 12.40 -5.42
CA THR A 124 -0.08 13.72 -4.95
C THR A 124 -0.16 14.71 -6.10
N SER A 125 -0.48 15.99 -5.82
CA SER A 125 -0.36 17.06 -6.81
C SER A 125 1.07 17.29 -7.31
N ALA A 126 2.09 16.86 -6.55
CA ALA A 126 3.50 16.89 -6.94
C ALA A 126 3.95 15.60 -7.67
N GLY A 127 3.03 14.69 -7.97
CA GLY A 127 3.31 13.34 -8.44
C GLY A 127 3.46 12.34 -7.29
N PHE A 128 3.95 11.14 -7.59
CA PHE A 128 4.21 10.13 -6.57
C PHE A 128 5.28 10.57 -5.58
N GLN A 129 5.01 10.34 -4.29
CA GLN A 129 5.93 10.56 -3.18
C GLN A 129 5.87 9.38 -2.22
N LEU A 130 6.95 9.10 -1.49
CA LEU A 130 6.88 8.30 -0.26
C LEU A 130 6.04 9.08 0.75
N THR A 131 4.98 8.46 1.25
CA THR A 131 4.07 9.12 2.20
C THR A 131 4.02 8.44 3.55
N ASP A 132 4.35 7.16 3.61
CA ASP A 132 4.22 6.37 4.83
C ASP A 132 5.17 5.16 4.87
N VAL A 133 5.52 4.75 6.08
CA VAL A 133 6.16 3.47 6.38
C VAL A 133 5.48 2.86 7.60
N ASP A 134 4.67 1.83 7.35
CA ASP A 134 4.01 1.05 8.40
C ASP A 134 4.81 -0.21 8.76
N ILE A 135 4.48 -0.83 9.88
CA ILE A 135 4.93 -2.19 10.20
C ILE A 135 3.97 -3.18 9.55
N ALA A 136 4.53 -4.16 8.84
CA ALA A 136 3.77 -5.30 8.35
C ALA A 136 3.41 -6.20 9.54
N ASP A 137 2.11 -6.40 9.75
CA ASP A 137 1.51 -7.28 10.75
C ASP A 137 1.66 -8.79 10.42
#